data_AF-A0A923L2G4-F1
#
_entry.id   AF-A0A923L2G4-F1
#
_cell.length_a   1.000
_cell.length_b   1.000
_cell.length_c   1.000
_cell.angle_alpha   90.00
_cell.angle_beta   90.00
_cell.angle_gamma   90.00
#
_symmetry.space_group_name_H-M   'P 1'
#
loop_
_entity.id
_entity.type
_entity.pdbx_description
1 polymer ?
#
loop_
_entity_poly.entity_id
_entity_poly.type
_entity_poly.pdbx_seq_one_letter_code
_entity_poly.pdbx_strand_id
1 'polypeptide(L)'
;MEDLQLRAQGEQLRQYQQQEMRTVFENDLSAIRRAYPDEQAKSVDELGTQFIAMCAAGVSPLAAYEALRAEKNRSFRQPPSMGDVRPVGGKGFYTRDEVARMSRSEIERNFERIRRSMDRW
;
A
#
# COMPACT_ATOMS: atom_id res chain seq x y z
N MET A 1 51.68 -22.75 -9.83
CA MET A 1 51.39 -22.63 -8.38
C MET A 1 50.70 -21.31 -8.03
N GLU A 2 51.05 -20.19 -8.69
CA GLU A 2 50.44 -18.87 -8.43
C GLU A 2 48.92 -18.78 -8.65
N ASP A 3 48.36 -19.46 -9.65
CA ASP A 3 46.90 -19.48 -9.93
C ASP A 3 46.04 -20.03 -8.78
N LEU A 4 46.55 -21.02 -8.04
CA LEU A 4 45.85 -21.62 -6.90
C LEU A 4 45.86 -20.69 -5.68
N GLN A 5 46.94 -19.93 -5.49
CA GLN A 5 47.08 -18.97 -4.40
C GLN A 5 46.23 -17.72 -4.61
N LEU A 6 46.13 -17.22 -5.85
CA LEU A 6 45.23 -16.12 -6.19
C LEU A 6 43.75 -16.49 -6.01
N ARG A 7 43.37 -17.72 -6.38
CA ARG A 7 42.01 -18.22 -6.14
C ARG A 7 41.71 -18.37 -4.65
N ALA A 8 42.62 -18.96 -3.88
CA ALA A 8 42.47 -19.12 -2.44
C ALA A 8 42.39 -17.77 -1.70
N GLN A 9 43.21 -16.78 -2.07
CA GLN A 9 43.11 -15.42 -1.51
C GLN A 9 41.78 -14.76 -1.88
N GLY A 10 41.32 -14.90 -3.12
CA GLY A 10 40.03 -14.39 -3.54
C GLY A 10 38.86 -15.00 -2.77
N GLU A 11 38.91 -16.30 -2.47
CA GLU A 11 37.91 -16.98 -1.66
C GLU A 11 37.93 -16.53 -0.20
N GLN A 12 39.12 -16.36 0.40
CA GLN A 12 39.26 -15.83 1.75
C GLN A 12 38.70 -14.40 1.86
N LEU A 13 39.03 -13.52 0.90
CA LEU A 13 38.51 -12.16 0.86
C LEU A 13 36.97 -12.13 0.75
N ARG A 14 36.39 -13.01 -0.06
CA ARG A 14 34.93 -13.14 -0.18
C ARG A 14 34.27 -13.61 1.12
N GLN A 15 34.91 -14.54 1.84
CA GLN A 15 34.39 -15.02 3.12
C GLN A 15 34.39 -13.91 4.18
N TYR A 16 35.48 -13.12 4.28
CA TYR A 16 35.54 -11.98 5.19
C TYR A 16 34.48 -10.93 4.85
N GLN A 17 34.35 -10.56 3.57
CA GLN A 17 33.31 -9.61 3.14
C GLN A 17 31.90 -10.11 3.44
N GLN A 18 31.61 -11.40 3.23
CA GLN A 18 30.31 -11.96 3.59
C GLN A 18 30.03 -11.89 5.09
N GLN A 19 31.03 -12.15 5.92
CA GLN A 19 30.89 -12.06 7.37
C GLN A 19 30.60 -10.63 7.79
N GLU A 20 31.38 -9.64 7.31
CA GLU A 20 31.18 -8.23 7.64
C GLU A 20 29.81 -7.72 7.21
N MET A 21 29.38 -8.06 5.99
CA MET A 21 28.03 -7.73 5.53
C MET A 21 26.97 -8.32 6.45
N ARG A 22 27.12 -9.59 6.84
CA ARG A 22 26.17 -10.26 7.73
C ARG A 22 26.07 -9.57 9.09
N THR A 23 27.19 -9.16 9.70
CA THR A 23 27.17 -8.45 10.99
C THR A 23 26.50 -7.08 10.89
N VAL A 24 26.77 -6.34 9.82
CA VAL A 24 26.10 -5.05 9.56
C VAL A 24 24.61 -5.26 9.42
N PHE A 25 24.18 -6.24 8.62
CA PHE A 25 22.77 -6.55 8.44
C PHE A 25 22.07 -6.99 9.73
N GLU A 26 22.70 -7.85 10.55
CA GLU A 26 22.12 -8.28 11.83
C GLU A 26 21.96 -7.12 12.82
N ASN A 27 22.93 -6.19 12.85
CA ASN A 27 22.85 -4.98 13.65
C ASN A 27 21.70 -4.06 13.19
N ASP A 28 21.57 -3.88 11.88
CA ASP A 28 20.53 -3.04 11.26
C ASP A 28 19.13 -3.58 11.55
N LEU A 29 18.93 -4.89 11.38
CA LEU A 29 17.67 -5.57 11.69
C LEU A 29 17.31 -5.48 13.18
N SER A 30 18.32 -5.61 14.05
CA SER A 30 18.14 -5.46 15.50
C SER A 30 17.71 -4.04 15.86
N ALA A 31 18.30 -3.02 15.23
CA ALA A 31 17.91 -1.62 15.42
C ALA A 31 16.46 -1.37 14.97
N ILE A 32 16.06 -1.90 13.81
CA ILE A 32 14.69 -1.78 13.31
C ILE A 32 13.70 -2.48 14.25
N ARG A 33 13.97 -3.72 14.68
CA ARG A 33 13.09 -4.46 15.61
C ARG A 33 12.94 -3.79 16.97
N ARG A 34 13.96 -3.08 17.46
CA ARG A 34 13.87 -2.28 18.69
C ARG A 34 12.90 -1.11 18.54
N ALA A 35 12.91 -0.42 17.41
CA ALA A 35 12.00 0.69 17.14
C ALA A 35 10.59 0.22 16.74
N TYR A 36 10.50 -0.92 16.06
CA TYR A 36 9.29 -1.49 15.49
C TYR A 36 9.20 -2.98 15.83
N PRO A 37 8.70 -3.34 17.03
CA PRO A 37 8.58 -4.73 17.46
C PRO A 37 7.55 -5.53 16.64
N ASP A 38 6.65 -4.85 15.92
CA ASP A 38 5.68 -5.46 15.01
C ASP A 38 6.31 -5.93 13.69
N GLU A 39 7.58 -5.58 13.43
CA GLU A 39 8.29 -5.96 12.20
C GLU A 39 8.70 -7.45 12.27
N GLN A 40 8.14 -8.25 11.36
CA GLN A 40 8.32 -9.70 11.33
C GLN A 40 9.32 -10.17 10.28
N ALA A 41 9.92 -9.26 9.50
CA ALA A 41 10.98 -9.59 8.56
C ALA A 41 12.09 -10.41 9.24
N LYS A 42 12.40 -11.56 8.66
CA LYS A 42 13.44 -12.49 9.12
C LYS A 42 14.82 -12.07 8.62
N SER A 43 14.88 -11.37 7.50
CA SER A 43 16.10 -10.86 6.87
C SER A 43 15.88 -9.46 6.30
N VAL A 44 16.98 -8.73 6.09
CA VAL A 44 16.97 -7.42 5.43
C VAL A 44 16.46 -7.54 3.99
N ASP A 45 16.70 -8.67 3.32
CA ASP A 45 16.16 -8.96 1.98
C ASP A 45 14.62 -8.96 1.95
N GLU A 46 13.97 -9.41 3.03
CA GLU A 46 12.50 -9.38 3.15
C GLU A 46 11.95 -7.95 3.30
N LEU A 47 12.77 -6.97 3.68
CA LEU A 47 12.41 -5.54 3.68
C LEU A 47 12.30 -4.97 2.26
N GLY A 48 12.82 -5.69 1.27
CA GLY A 48 12.68 -5.40 -0.15
C GLY A 48 13.85 -4.64 -0.76
N THR A 49 13.93 -4.67 -2.09
CA THR A 49 15.05 -4.13 -2.87
C THR A 49 15.23 -2.62 -2.69
N GLN A 50 14.15 -1.89 -2.42
CA GLN A 50 14.17 -0.45 -2.18
C GLN A 50 14.84 -0.09 -0.85
N PHE A 51 14.72 -0.95 0.17
CA PHE A 51 15.45 -0.80 1.43
C PHE A 51 16.96 -0.91 1.18
N ILE A 52 17.37 -1.97 0.48
CA ILE A 52 18.78 -2.22 0.14
C ILE A 52 19.36 -1.05 -0.66
N ALA A 53 18.60 -0.53 -1.63
CA ALA A 53 19.03 0.62 -2.43
C ALA A 53 19.23 1.89 -1.59
N MET A 54 18.36 2.15 -0.61
CA MET A 54 18.51 3.29 0.30
C MET A 54 19.72 3.13 1.22
N CYS A 55 19.95 1.94 1.77
CA CYS A 55 21.16 1.66 2.56
C CYS A 55 22.43 1.80 1.72
N ALA A 56 22.42 1.31 0.47
CA ALA A 56 23.53 1.49 -0.47
C ALA A 56 23.78 2.97 -0.84
N ALA A 57 22.73 3.80 -0.81
CA ALA A 57 22.84 5.26 -0.97
C ALA A 57 23.32 5.99 0.30
N GLY A 58 23.62 5.27 1.38
CA GLY A 58 24.11 5.83 2.65
C GLY A 58 23.01 6.30 3.60
N VAL A 59 21.74 5.97 3.34
CA VAL A 59 20.64 6.24 4.27
C VAL A 59 20.73 5.28 5.45
N SER A 60 20.45 5.77 6.66
CA SER A 60 20.44 4.90 7.83
C SER A 60 19.33 3.84 7.71
N PRO A 61 19.59 2.59 8.13
CA PRO A 61 18.63 1.49 8.05
C PRO A 61 17.27 1.82 8.68
N LEU A 62 17.27 2.49 9.83
CA LEU A 62 16.04 2.89 10.50
C LEU A 62 15.23 3.91 9.66
N ALA A 63 15.89 4.93 9.11
CA ALA A 63 15.22 5.93 8.28
C ALA A 63 14.71 5.34 6.95
N ALA A 64 15.48 4.43 6.36
CA ALA A 64 15.06 3.69 5.17
C ALA A 64 13.79 2.87 5.44
N TYR A 65 13.74 2.16 6.56
CA TYR A 65 12.55 1.42 6.98
C TYR A 65 11.34 2.33 7.22
N GLU A 66 11.53 3.47 7.91
CA GLU A 66 10.49 4.47 8.15
C GLU A 66 9.91 5.03 6.86
N ALA A 67 10.77 5.34 5.88
CA ALA A 67 10.36 5.84 4.58
C ALA A 67 9.45 4.84 3.84
N LEU A 68 9.84 3.55 3.79
CA LEU A 68 9.04 2.50 3.19
C LEU A 68 7.70 2.29 3.90
N ARG A 69 7.72 2.31 5.23
CA ARG A 69 6.49 2.16 6.03
C ARG A 69 5.54 3.33 5.78
N ALA A 70 6.07 4.56 5.72
CA ALA A 70 5.28 5.75 5.41
C ALA A 70 4.72 5.71 3.99
N GLU A 71 5.50 5.26 3.01
CA GLU A 71 5.06 5.05 1.62
C GLU A 71 3.93 4.02 1.55
N LYS A 72 4.09 2.86 2.18
CA LYS A 72 3.06 1.81 2.28
C LYS A 72 1.77 2.34 2.91
N ASN A 73 1.88 3.12 3.99
CA ASN A 73 0.74 3.72 4.66
C ASN A 73 0.05 4.81 3.82
N ARG A 74 0.80 5.58 3.00
CA ARG A 74 0.23 6.53 2.04
C ARG A 74 -0.56 5.81 0.96
N SER A 75 -0.02 4.74 0.41
CA SER A 75 -0.67 3.93 -0.63
C SER A 75 -1.91 3.19 -0.10
N PHE A 76 -1.96 2.88 1.20
CA PHE A 76 -3.08 2.21 1.84
C PHE A 76 -4.12 3.16 2.46
N ARG A 77 -4.05 4.48 2.22
CA ARG A 77 -5.14 5.37 2.65
C ARG A 77 -6.41 5.00 1.89
N GLN A 78 -7.21 4.10 2.47
CA GLN A 78 -8.60 3.95 2.10
C GLN A 78 -9.22 5.36 2.14
N PRO A 79 -9.85 5.82 1.05
CA PRO A 79 -10.59 7.07 1.10
C PRO A 79 -11.53 7.00 2.31
N PRO A 80 -11.71 8.12 3.07
CA PRO A 80 -12.63 8.11 4.20
C PRO A 80 -13.94 7.52 3.72
N SER A 81 -14.41 6.49 4.41
CA SER A 81 -15.69 5.87 4.11
C SER A 81 -16.71 7.00 4.08
N MET A 82 -17.27 7.28 2.91
CA MET A 82 -18.38 8.20 2.75
C MET A 82 -19.52 7.49 3.48
N GLY A 83 -19.65 7.77 4.77
CA GLY A 83 -20.52 7.02 5.67
C GLY A 83 -21.89 6.84 5.05
N ASP A 84 -22.51 5.68 5.27
CA ASP A 84 -23.79 5.27 4.68
C ASP A 84 -24.74 6.45 4.54
N VAL A 85 -24.78 7.03 3.34
CA VAL A 85 -25.76 8.05 3.01
C VAL A 85 -27.05 7.29 2.82
N ARG A 86 -27.72 6.93 3.92
CA ARG A 86 -29.09 6.44 3.87
C ARG A 86 -29.87 7.55 3.18
N PRO A 87 -30.51 7.31 2.03
CA PRO A 87 -31.33 8.34 1.39
C PRO A 87 -32.47 8.69 2.36
N VAL A 88 -32.30 9.78 3.10
CA VAL A 88 -33.33 10.31 3.99
C VAL A 88 -34.32 11.04 3.10
N GLY A 89 -35.22 10.26 2.51
CA GLY A 89 -36.17 10.73 1.52
C GLY A 89 -36.03 9.90 0.24
N GLY A 90 -37.13 9.27 -0.16
CA GLY A 90 -37.21 8.49 -1.38
C GLY A 90 -36.71 9.24 -2.63
N LYS A 91 -36.46 8.48 -3.69
CA LYS A 91 -35.88 8.94 -4.96
C LYS A 91 -36.41 10.33 -5.37
N GLY A 92 -35.52 11.31 -5.43
CA GLY A 92 -35.88 12.70 -5.73
C GLY A 92 -36.38 12.92 -7.16
N PHE A 93 -35.95 12.07 -8.11
CA PHE A 93 -36.30 12.14 -9.52
C PHE A 93 -36.44 10.74 -10.13
N TYR A 94 -37.25 10.64 -11.19
CA TYR A 94 -37.48 9.45 -12.00
C TYR A 94 -36.92 9.63 -13.41
N THR A 95 -36.29 8.61 -13.96
CA THR A 95 -35.84 8.61 -15.36
C THR A 95 -36.97 8.21 -16.32
N ARG A 96 -36.78 8.48 -17.62
CA ARG A 96 -37.72 8.10 -18.68
C ARG A 96 -38.06 6.60 -18.66
N ASP A 97 -37.04 5.76 -18.59
CA ASP A 97 -37.19 4.30 -18.55
C ASP A 97 -37.93 3.81 -17.31
N GLU A 98 -37.77 4.50 -16.18
CA GLU A 98 -38.47 4.16 -14.94
C GLU A 98 -39.95 4.47 -15.05
N VAL A 99 -40.29 5.66 -15.54
CA VAL A 99 -41.69 6.05 -15.76
C VAL A 99 -42.37 5.13 -16.78
N ALA A 100 -41.66 4.70 -17.83
CA ALA A 100 -42.18 3.79 -18.84
C ALA A 100 -42.50 2.38 -18.30
N ARG A 101 -41.86 1.97 -17.20
CA ARG A 101 -42.08 0.66 -16.56
C ARG A 101 -43.09 0.72 -15.41
N MET A 102 -43.56 1.91 -15.04
CA MET A 102 -44.52 2.08 -13.95
C MET A 102 -45.95 1.76 -14.38
N SER A 103 -46.71 1.18 -13.46
CA SER A 103 -48.15 1.06 -13.63
C SER A 103 -48.84 2.43 -13.51
N ARG A 104 -50.03 2.56 -14.09
CA ARG A 104 -50.82 3.79 -14.04
C ARG A 104 -51.07 4.27 -12.60
N SER A 105 -51.34 3.34 -11.68
CA SER A 105 -51.54 3.64 -10.26
C SER A 105 -50.27 4.11 -9.54
N GLU A 106 -49.07 3.73 -10.03
CA GLU A 106 -47.80 4.23 -9.50
C GLU A 106 -47.44 5.60 -10.06
N ILE A 107 -47.79 5.86 -11.33
CA ILE A 107 -47.63 7.17 -11.96
C ILE A 107 -48.52 8.20 -11.25
N GLU A 108 -49.78 7.88 -10.97
CA GLU A 108 -50.70 8.78 -10.26
C GLU A 108 -50.21 9.10 -8.85
N ARG A 109 -49.71 8.10 -8.12
CA ARG A 109 -49.17 8.29 -6.76
C ARG A 109 -47.88 9.13 -6.71
N ASN A 110 -47.11 9.15 -7.80
CA ASN A 110 -45.82 9.86 -7.87
C ASN A 110 -45.83 11.03 -8.86
N PHE A 111 -47.01 11.46 -9.33
CA PHE A 111 -47.18 12.36 -10.46
C PHE A 111 -46.39 13.67 -10.34
N GLU A 112 -46.43 14.32 -9.19
CA GLU A 112 -45.69 15.58 -8.96
C GLU A 112 -44.16 15.42 -9.06
N ARG A 113 -43.63 14.28 -8.61
CA ARG A 113 -42.20 13.98 -8.71
C ARG A 113 -41.82 13.62 -10.15
N ILE A 114 -42.65 12.84 -10.83
CA ILE A 114 -42.46 12.49 -12.23
C ILE A 114 -42.49 13.75 -13.10
N ARG A 115 -43.46 14.64 -12.89
CA ARG A 115 -43.55 15.94 -13.57
C ARG A 115 -42.29 16.78 -13.38
N ARG A 116 -41.84 16.97 -12.12
CA ARG A 116 -40.58 17.68 -11.84
C ARG A 116 -39.35 17.00 -12.44
N SER A 117 -39.41 15.70 -12.65
CA SER A 117 -38.37 14.96 -13.36
C SER A 117 -38.44 15.28 -14.84
N MET A 118 -39.61 15.24 -15.48
CA MET A 118 -39.82 15.58 -16.90
C MET A 118 -39.27 16.95 -17.28
N ASP A 119 -39.32 17.95 -16.38
CA ASP A 119 -38.74 19.28 -16.65
C ASP A 119 -37.20 19.29 -16.77
N ARG A 120 -36.52 18.17 -16.44
CA ARG A 120 -35.05 18.05 -16.36
C ARG A 120 -34.43 17.11 -17.39
N TRP A 121 -35.22 16.45 -18.24
CA TRP A 121 -34.72 15.57 -19.31
C TRP A 121 -35.42 15.83 -20.64
#